data_AF-A0A958CK87-F1
#
_entry.id   AF-A0A958CK87-F1
#
_cell.length_a   1.000
_cell.length_b   1.000
_cell.length_c   1.000
_cell.angle_alpha   90.00
_cell.angle_beta   90.00
_cell.angle_gamma   90.00
#
_symmetry.space_group_name_H-M   'P 1'
#
loop_
_entity.id
_entity.type
_entity.pdbx_description
1 polymer ?
#
loop_
_entity_poly.entity_id
_entity_poly.type
_entity_poly.pdbx_seq_one_letter_code
_entity_poly.pdbx_strand_id
1 'polypeptide(L)' 'MSSGDLDVQLTRFIGRERELAEVRQLVAASRLITLTGAGGCGKTRLALQVADMMRSQFADGVAAVDLTFMIAGEAAVP' A
#
# COMPACT_ATOMS: atom_id res chain seq x y z
N MET A 1 0.10 -4.18 18.58
CA MET A 1 0.06 -2.96 17.74
C MET A 1 1.43 -2.81 17.11
N SER A 2 1.63 -3.33 15.89
CA SER A 2 2.89 -3.14 15.18
C SER A 2 2.86 -1.75 14.56
N SER A 3 3.80 -0.90 14.96
CA SER A 3 3.87 0.49 14.55
C SER A 3 4.38 0.57 13.10
N GLY A 4 3.49 0.92 12.17
CA GLY A 4 3.72 1.85 11.06
C GLY A 4 4.85 1.66 10.04
N ASP A 5 5.64 0.60 10.07
CA ASP A 5 6.72 0.39 9.09
C ASP A 5 6.28 -0.47 7.91
N LEU A 6 6.88 -0.21 6.74
CA LEU A 6 6.74 -1.10 5.59
C LEU A 6 7.42 -2.42 5.91
N ASP A 7 6.63 -3.49 5.95
CA ASP A 7 7.12 -4.82 6.30
C ASP A 7 8.23 -5.28 5.35
N VAL A 8 9.32 -5.82 5.90
CA VAL A 8 10.51 -6.16 5.14
C VAL A 8 10.18 -7.27 4.14
N GLN A 9 10.29 -6.96 2.84
CA GLN A 9 10.05 -7.94 1.79
C GLN A 9 11.21 -8.93 1.72
N LEU A 10 11.01 -10.14 2.26
CA LEU A 10 12.02 -11.21 2.38
C LEU A 10 12.47 -11.80 1.03
N THR A 11 11.82 -11.44 -0.07
CA THR A 11 12.13 -11.95 -1.41
C THR A 11 12.12 -10.80 -2.40
N ARG A 12 12.82 -10.94 -3.53
CA ARG A 12 12.89 -9.92 -4.58
C ARG A 12 11.52 -9.69 -5.23
N PHE A 13 11.19 -8.44 -5.56
CA PHE A 13 10.05 -8.12 -6.42
C PHE A 13 10.44 -8.33 -7.88
N ILE A 14 9.67 -9.13 -8.62
CA ILE A 14 9.99 -9.54 -10.00
C ILE A 14 8.82 -9.16 -10.92
N GLY A 15 9.14 -8.49 -12.02
CA GLY A 15 8.17 -8.06 -13.03
C GLY A 15 7.26 -6.92 -12.55
N ARG A 16 6.21 -6.66 -13.34
CA ARG A 16 5.15 -5.67 -13.06
C ARG A 16 5.62 -4.21 -13.10
N GLU A 17 6.62 -3.92 -13.92
CA GLU A 17 7.19 -2.60 -14.13
C GLU A 17 6.13 -1.60 -14.62
N ARG A 18 5.21 -2.07 -15.49
CA ARG A 18 4.09 -1.27 -15.97
C ARG A 18 3.15 -0.89 -14.83
N GLU A 19 2.72 -1.85 -14.03
CA GLU A 19 1.82 -1.57 -12.92
C GLU A 19 2.48 -0.70 -11.84
N LEU A 20 3.79 -0.86 -11.59
CA LEU A 20 4.53 0.02 -10.70
C LEU A 20 4.48 1.48 -11.20
N ALA A 21 4.73 1.71 -12.49
CA ALA A 21 4.69 3.05 -13.07
C ALA A 21 3.28 3.65 -13.00
N GLU A 22 2.26 2.87 -13.34
CA GLU A 22 0.85 3.30 -13.32
C GLU A 22 0.40 3.67 -11.91
N VAL A 23 0.64 2.80 -10.93
CA VAL A 23 0.23 3.05 -9.54
C VAL A 23 0.95 4.27 -8.97
N ARG A 24 2.24 4.46 -9.26
CA ARG A 24 2.98 5.68 -8.84
C ARG A 24 2.35 6.96 -9.39
N GLN A 25 1.95 6.96 -10.66
CA GLN A 25 1.28 8.11 -11.26
C GLN A 25 -0.08 8.38 -10.59
N LEU A 26 -0.85 7.32 -10.31
CA LEU A 26 -2.14 7.43 -9.65
C LEU A 26 -2.02 7.95 -8.21
N VAL A 27 -1.02 7.49 -7.44
CA VAL A 27 -0.73 8.01 -6.09
C VAL A 27 -0.35 9.49 -6.14
N ALA A 28 0.43 9.92 -7.12
CA ALA A 28 0.79 11.33 -7.26
C ALA A 28 -0.41 12.22 -7.64
N ALA A 29 -1.39 11.66 -8.36
CA ALA A 29 -2.56 12.40 -8.85
C ALA A 29 -3.78 12.35 -7.92
N SER A 30 -3.85 11.36 -7.01
CA SER A 30 -5.05 11.06 -6.23
C SER A 30 -4.75 10.86 -4.75
N ARG A 31 -5.63 11.32 -3.86
CA ARG A 31 -5.48 11.13 -2.40
C ARG A 31 -5.77 9.70 -1.94
N LEU A 32 -6.55 8.94 -2.72
CA LEU A 32 -6.94 7.57 -2.42
C LEU A 32 -7.01 6.79 -3.73
N ILE A 33 -6.44 5.59 -3.73
CA ILE A 33 -6.51 4.65 -4.84
C ILE A 33 -6.81 3.25 -4.29
N THR A 34 -7.47 2.43 -5.10
CA THR A 34 -7.82 1.05 -4.72
C THR A 34 -7.22 0.08 -5.73
N LEU A 35 -6.41 -0.86 -5.26
CA LEU A 35 -5.92 -1.97 -6.08
C LEU A 35 -6.93 -3.12 -6.02
N THR A 36 -7.54 -3.46 -7.14
CA THR A 36 -8.48 -4.58 -7.26
C THR A 36 -7.88 -5.74 -8.05
N GLY A 37 -8.47 -6.93 -7.93
CA GLY A 37 -8.01 -8.13 -8.64
C GLY A 37 -8.20 -9.40 -7.82
N ALA A 38 -7.98 -10.55 -8.46
CA ALA A 38 -8.19 -11.88 -7.87
C ALA A 38 -7.41 -12.11 -6.56
N GLY A 39 -7.89 -13.04 -5.73
CA GLY A 39 -7.16 -13.51 -4.55
C GLY A 39 -5.76 -13.99 -4.93
N GLY A 40 -4.74 -13.64 -4.13
CA GLY A 40 -3.37 -14.10 -4.37
C GLY A 40 -2.61 -13.43 -5.54
N CYS A 41 -3.19 -12.49 -6.30
CA CYS A 41 -2.48 -11.84 -7.43
C CYS A 41 -1.39 -10.83 -7.02
N GLY A 42 -1.03 -10.75 -5.73
CA GLY A 42 0.08 -9.91 -5.26
C GLY A 42 -0.21 -8.41 -5.14
N LYS A 43 -1.47 -7.99 -4.94
CA LYS A 43 -1.85 -6.57 -4.76
C LYS A 43 -1.16 -5.93 -3.57
N THR A 44 -1.15 -6.62 -2.43
CA THR A 44 -0.46 -6.17 -1.21
C THR A 44 1.04 -5.97 -1.48
N ARG A 45 1.65 -6.91 -2.20
CA ARG A 45 3.07 -6.83 -2.56
C ARG A 45 3.36 -5.67 -3.51
N LEU A 46 2.50 -5.41 -4.49
CA LEU A 46 2.61 -4.25 -5.37
C LEU A 46 2.47 -2.94 -4.57
N ALA A 47 1.49 -2.84 -3.67
CA ALA A 47 1.29 -1.66 -2.85
C ALA A 47 2.51 -1.35 -1.97
N LEU A 48 3.05 -2.37 -1.29
CA LEU A 48 4.25 -2.22 -0.46
C LEU A 48 5.48 -1.81 -1.28
N GLN A 49 5.65 -2.38 -2.48
CA GLN A 49 6.75 -2.00 -3.37
C GLN A 49 6.65 -0.54 -3.84
N VAL A 50 5.44 -0.08 -4.19
CA VAL A 50 5.22 1.34 -4.57
C VAL A 50 5.47 2.25 -3.38
N ALA A 51 4.96 1.90 -2.20
CA ALA A 51 5.15 2.66 -0.98
C ALA A 51 6.64 2.83 -0.63
N ASP A 52 7.43 1.76 -0.75
CA ASP A 52 8.89 1.81 -0.53
C ASP A 52 9.59 2.72 -1.57
N MET A 53 9.24 2.60 -2.86
CA MET A 53 9.79 3.45 -3.92
C MET A 53 9.45 4.93 -3.78
N MET A 54 8.34 5.26 -3.11
CA MET A 54 7.87 6.63 -2.92
C MET A 54 8.20 7.18 -1.52
N ARG A 55 8.84 6.40 -0.65
CA ARG A 55 9.13 6.78 0.75
C ARG A 55 9.84 8.13 0.86
N SER A 56 10.75 8.45 -0.05
CA SER A 56 11.48 9.72 -0.07
C SER A 56 10.66 10.93 -0.56
N GLN A 57 9.48 10.70 -1.14
CA GLN A 57 8.59 11.75 -1.66
C GLN A 57 7.59 12.24 -0.60
N PHE A 58 7.44 11.51 0.51
CA PHE A 58 6.56 11.86 1.62
C PHE A 58 7.40 12.25 2.85
N ALA A 59 7.42 13.53 3.19
CA ALA A 59 8.20 14.06 4.31
C ALA A 59 7.81 13.42 5.65
N ASP A 60 6.53 13.08 5.81
CA ASP A 60 5.97 12.45 7.00
C ASP A 60 6.15 10.91 7.01
N GLY A 61 6.79 10.36 5.98
CA GLY A 61 6.99 8.93 5.81
C GLY A 61 5.79 8.19 5.21
N VAL A 62 5.85 6.86 5.27
CA VAL A 62 4.85 5.96 4.69
C VAL A 62 4.63 4.79 5.63
N ALA A 63 3.35 4.44 5.86
CA ALA A 63 2.95 3.35 6.75
C ALA A 63 2.03 2.35 6.04
N ALA A 64 2.20 1.07 6.36
CA ALA A 64 1.25 0.02 5.98
C ALA A 64 0.29 -0.24 7.15
N VAL A 65 -1.02 -0.28 6.87
CA VAL A 65 -2.04 -0.60 7.87
C VAL A 65 -2.81 -1.82 7.38
N ASP A 66 -2.73 -2.89 8.16
CA ASP A 66 -3.53 -4.10 7.92
C ASP A 66 -4.93 -3.92 8.49
N LEU A 67 -5.94 -3.97 7.62
CA LEU A 67 -7.35 -3.84 7.97
C LEU A 67 -8.06 -5.20 8.11
N THR A 68 -7.35 -6.33 7.98
CA THR A 68 -7.93 -7.68 8.03
C THR A 68 -8.72 -7.96 9.31
N PHE A 69 -8.34 -7.37 10.44
CA PHE A 69 -9.03 -7.53 11.72
C PHE A 69 -9.93 -6.35 12.10
N MET A 70 -10.32 -5.49 11.16
CA MET A 70 -11.38 -4.51 11.41
C MET A 70 -12.72 -5.22 11.52
N ILE A 71 -13.08 -5.59 12.74
CA ILE A 71 -14.48 -5.73 13.13
C ILE A 71 -15.09 -4.32 13.06
N ALA A 72 -16.19 -4.17 12.34
CA ALA A 72 -16.86 -2.89 12.15
C ALA A 72 -17.16 -2.24 13.52
N GLY A 73 -16.38 -1.23 13.87
CA GLY A 73 -16.73 -0.30 14.93
C GLY A 73 -17.80 0.62 14.40
N GLU A 74 -18.95 0.59 15.06
CA GLU A 74 -20.06 1.55 14.96
C GLU A 74 -19.53 2.97 14.71
N ALA A 75 -20.18 3.68 13.79
CA ALA A 75 -19.79 5.02 13.38
C ALA A 75 -19.69 5.93 14.60
N ALA A 76 -18.47 6.33 14.97
CA ALA A 76 -18.25 7.44 15.85
C ALA A 76 -18.68 8.72 15.11
N VAL A 77 -19.97 9.02 15.19
CA VAL A 77 -20.55 10.32 14.85
C VAL A 77 -20.67 11.09 16.17
N PRO A 78 -20.17 12.34 16.28
CA PRO A 78 -20.29 13.16 17.48
C PRO A 78 -21.75 13.50 17.82
#